data_AF-A0A0M9DK87-F1
#
_entry.id   AF-A0A0M9DK87-F1
#
_cell.length_a   1.000
_cell.length_b   1.000
_cell.length_c   1.000
_cell.angle_alpha   90.00
_cell.angle_beta   90.00
_cell.angle_gamma   90.00
#
_symmetry.space_group_name_H-M   'P 1'
#
loop_
_entity.id
_entity.type
_entity.pdbx_description
1 polymer ?
#
loop_
_entity_poly.entity_id
_entity_poly.type
_entity_poly.pdbx_seq_one_letter_code
_entity_poly.pdbx_strand_id
1 'polypeptide(L)'
;MFIKDILFALNNGKSEEDLAKELGMNLTVFKNKLKNAAIEFEDVDKKWNYYGSDVEKSLDRDFTKTVKVLGVDRALLIAINKQ
;
A
#
# COMPACT_ATOMS: atom_id res chain seq x y z
N MET A 1 -6.69 9.34 -4.62
CA MET A 1 -7.30 8.95 -3.33
C MET A 1 -6.17 8.67 -2.36
N PHE A 2 -6.25 9.15 -1.12
CA PHE A 2 -5.16 8.96 -0.16
C PHE A 2 -5.17 7.57 0.47
N ILE A 3 -4.01 7.12 0.95
CA ILE A 3 -3.85 5.83 1.64
C ILE A 3 -4.83 5.70 2.82
N LYS A 4 -5.00 6.77 3.61
CA LYS A 4 -5.99 6.79 4.72
C LYS A 4 -7.42 6.54 4.26
N ASP A 5 -7.80 7.07 3.10
CA ASP A 5 -9.17 6.92 2.58
C ASP A 5 -9.41 5.47 2.14
N ILE A 6 -8.39 4.83 1.55
CA ILE A 6 -8.42 3.41 1.17
C ILE A 6 -8.57 2.53 2.41
N LEU A 7 -7.73 2.76 3.41
CA LEU A 7 -7.76 2.01 4.67
C LEU A 7 -9.12 2.14 5.36
N PHE A 8 -9.66 3.37 5.41
CA PHE A 8 -10.98 3.63 5.96
C PHE A 8 -12.08 2.90 5.17
N ALA A 9 -12.07 2.96 3.84
CA ALA A 9 -13.08 2.31 3.01
C ALA A 9 -13.08 0.78 3.17
N LEU A 10 -11.89 0.16 3.17
CA LEU A 10 -11.73 -1.28 3.38
C LEU A 10 -12.27 -1.73 4.74
N ASN A 11 -11.94 -0.99 5.81
CA ASN A 11 -12.43 -1.29 7.16
C ASN A 11 -13.93 -1.02 7.36
N ASN A 12 -14.55 -0.22 6.48
CA ASN A 12 -16.00 -0.02 6.45
C ASN A 12 -16.73 -0.98 5.50
N GLY A 13 -16.08 -2.07 5.09
CA GLY A 13 -16.71 -3.16 4.34
C GLY A 13 -16.75 -2.97 2.82
N LYS A 14 -16.06 -1.96 2.29
CA LYS A 14 -15.90 -1.83 0.84
C LYS A 14 -14.94 -2.91 0.34
N SER A 15 -15.29 -3.59 -0.75
CA SER A 15 -14.48 -4.67 -1.31
C SER A 15 -13.24 -4.14 -2.02
N GLU A 16 -12.20 -4.98 -2.12
CA GLU A 16 -11.01 -4.68 -2.92
C GLU A 16 -11.37 -4.48 -4.40
N GLU A 17 -12.33 -5.26 -4.91
CA GLU A 17 -12.82 -5.20 -6.29
C GLU A 17 -13.49 -3.85 -6.61
N ASP A 18 -14.32 -3.34 -5.70
CA ASP A 18 -15.03 -2.09 -5.92
C ASP A 18 -14.07 -0.90 -5.86
N LEU A 19 -13.13 -0.90 -4.92
CA LEU A 19 -12.08 0.12 -4.84
C LEU A 19 -11.15 0.06 -6.06
N ALA A 20 -10.78 -1.12 -6.53
CA ALA A 20 -9.98 -1.26 -7.74
C ALA A 20 -10.70 -0.66 -8.97
N LYS A 21 -12.00 -0.94 -9.13
CA LYS A 21 -12.83 -0.37 -10.20
C LYS A 21 -12.95 1.15 -10.11
N GLU A 22 -13.22 1.69 -8.92
CA GLU A 22 -13.35 3.13 -8.69
C GLU A 22 -12.07 3.89 -9.03
N LEU A 23 -10.92 3.28 -8.74
CA LEU A 23 -9.61 3.84 -9.07
C LEU A 23 -9.14 3.53 -10.51
N GLY A 24 -9.98 2.87 -11.31
CA GLY A 24 -9.67 2.54 -12.70
C GLY A 24 -8.50 1.57 -12.86
N MET A 25 -8.27 0.67 -11.89
CA MET A 25 -7.17 -0.29 -11.90
C MET A 25 -7.64 -1.74 -11.81
N ASN A 26 -6.81 -2.66 -12.29
CA ASN A 26 -7.05 -4.10 -12.13
C ASN A 26 -6.86 -4.51 -10.65
N LEU A 27 -7.65 -5.47 -10.18
CA LEU A 27 -7.56 -6.01 -8.81
C LEU A 27 -6.14 -6.46 -8.42
N THR A 28 -5.41 -7.14 -9.29
CA THR A 28 -4.03 -7.56 -9.02
C THR A 28 -3.11 -6.37 -8.80
N VAL A 29 -3.30 -5.29 -9.58
CA VAL A 29 -2.52 -4.05 -9.44
C VAL A 29 -2.89 -3.35 -8.13
N PHE A 30 -4.17 -3.34 -7.77
CA PHE A 30 -4.66 -2.80 -6.50
C PHE A 30 -4.04 -3.53 -5.31
N LYS A 31 -4.07 -4.86 -5.30
CA LYS A 31 -3.44 -5.70 -4.25
C LYS A 31 -1.94 -5.44 -4.11
N ASN A 32 -1.24 -5.33 -5.24
CA ASN A 32 0.18 -4.96 -5.23
C ASN A 32 0.40 -3.55 -4.65
N LYS A 33 -0.49 -2.59 -4.93
CA LYS A 33 -0.42 -1.25 -4.35
C LYS A 33 -0.70 -1.24 -2.85
N LEU A 34 -1.64 -2.04 -2.34
CA LEU A 34 -1.87 -2.22 -0.91
C LEU A 34 -0.60 -2.70 -0.22
N LYS A 35 0.01 -3.77 -0.74
CA LYS A 35 1.28 -4.30 -0.23
C LYS A 35 2.41 -3.28 -0.26
N ASN A 36 2.57 -2.56 -1.37
CA ASN A 36 3.59 -1.51 -1.49
C ASN A 36 3.35 -0.31 -0.56
N ALA A 37 2.08 -0.08 -0.21
CA ALA A 37 1.68 0.92 0.77
C ALA A 37 1.76 0.38 2.22
N ALA A 38 2.23 -0.86 2.44
CA ALA A 38 2.22 -1.53 3.73
C ALA A 38 0.81 -1.61 4.36
N ILE A 39 -0.23 -1.78 3.54
CA ILE A 39 -1.59 -2.10 3.99
C ILE A 39 -1.80 -3.61 3.83
N GLU A 40 -2.16 -4.27 4.93
CA GLU A 40 -2.41 -5.72 4.96
C GLU A 40 -3.66 -6.04 5.80
N PHE A 41 -4.33 -7.15 5.47
CA PHE A 41 -5.45 -7.64 6.26
C PHE A 41 -4.93 -8.55 7.38
N GLU A 42 -5.30 -8.23 8.62
CA GLU A 42 -4.93 -8.99 9.80
C GLU A 42 -6.09 -9.92 10.21
N ASP A 43 -5.87 -11.23 10.09
CA ASP A 43 -6.89 -12.25 10.39
C ASP A 43 -7.32 -12.26 11.86
N VAL A 44 -6.44 -11.87 12.78
CA VAL A 44 -6.70 -11.85 14.22
C VAL A 44 -7.76 -10.80 14.56
N ASP A 45 -7.56 -9.57 14.07
CA ASP A 45 -8.47 -8.44 14.33
C ASP A 45 -9.56 -8.30 13.28
N LYS A 46 -9.50 -9.11 12.22
CA LYS A 46 -10.37 -9.07 11.03
C LYS A 46 -10.46 -7.68 10.43
N LYS A 47 -9.33 -6.99 10.35
CA LYS A 47 -9.23 -5.58 9.92
C LYS A 47 -8.04 -5.35 9.02
N TRP A 48 -8.16 -4.33 8.19
CA TRP A 48 -7.06 -3.81 7.41
C TRP A 48 -6.24 -2.86 8.27
N ASN A 49 -4.93 -3.10 8.32
CA ASN A 49 -3.98 -2.34 9.11
C ASN A 49 -2.88 -1.75 8.21
N TYR A 50 -2.30 -0.65 8.67
CA TYR A 50 -1.21 0.05 8.00
C TYR A 50 0.08 -0.09 8.83
N TYR A 51 1.17 -0.54 8.19
CA TYR A 51 2.43 -0.89 8.85
C TYR A 51 3.64 -0.09 8.35
N GLY A 52 3.43 1.05 7.69
CA GLY A 52 4.57 1.86 7.24
C GLY A 52 5.23 2.68 8.35
N SER A 53 6.49 3.04 8.12
CA SER A 53 7.41 3.58 9.13
C SER A 53 7.14 5.03 9.57
N ASP A 54 6.60 5.87 8.70
CA ASP A 54 6.19 7.25 9.01
C ASP A 54 4.71 7.39 8.68
N VAL A 55 3.86 7.04 9.64
CA VAL A 55 2.41 6.88 9.47
C VAL A 55 1.78 8.18 8.98
N GLU A 56 2.05 9.31 9.63
CA GLU A 56 1.45 10.59 9.27
C GLU A 56 1.76 10.98 7.83
N LYS A 57 3.05 10.97 7.44
CA LYS A 57 3.43 11.36 6.07
C LYS A 57 2.97 10.37 5.02
N SER A 58 2.80 9.11 5.38
CA SER A 58 2.50 8.06 4.42
C SER A 58 1.01 7.89 4.20
N LEU A 59 0.19 8.02 5.24
CA LEU A 59 -1.26 7.99 5.12
C LEU A 59 -1.82 9.11 4.22
N ASP A 60 -1.14 10.26 4.18
CA ASP A 60 -1.43 11.40 3.30
C ASP A 60 -0.84 11.27 1.89
N ARG A 61 -0.24 10.13 1.52
CA ARG A 61 0.21 9.90 0.15
C ARG A 61 -0.93 9.41 -0.72
N ASP A 62 -0.89 9.85 -1.98
CA ASP A 62 -1.83 9.39 -2.99
C ASP A 62 -1.54 7.92 -3.33
N PHE A 63 -2.53 7.06 -3.10
CA PHE A 63 -2.45 5.62 -3.36
C PHE A 63 -2.26 5.31 -4.85
N THR A 64 -2.77 6.16 -5.73
CA THR A 64 -2.68 5.97 -7.18
C THR A 64 -1.27 6.26 -7.70
N LYS A 65 -0.49 7.10 -7.02
CA LYS A 65 0.87 7.41 -7.43
C LYS A 65 1.78 6.20 -7.26
N THR A 66 2.65 5.98 -8.23
CA THR A 66 3.67 4.94 -8.15
C THR A 66 4.78 5.43 -7.23
N VAL A 67 5.00 4.73 -6.11
CA VAL A 67 6.19 4.93 -5.29
C VAL A 67 7.37 4.40 -6.09
N LYS A 68 8.14 5.30 -6.71
CA LYS A 68 9.42 4.93 -7.33
C LYS A 68 10.43 4.74 -6.20
N VAL A 69 10.81 3.49 -5.94
CA VAL A 69 12.07 3.20 -5.24
C VAL A 69 13.17 3.81 -6.11
N LEU A 70 13.87 4.82 -5.58
CA LEU A 70 14.98 5.44 -6.31
C LEU A 70 16.08 4.38 -6.46
N GLY A 71 16.72 4.30 -7.63
CA GLY A 71 17.73 3.28 -7.94
C GLY A 71 18.92 3.22 -6.97
N VAL A 72 19.07 4.21 -6.10
CA VAL A 72 20.05 4.27 -5.01
C VAL A 72 19.82 3.15 -3.98
N ASP A 73 18.56 2.84 -3.64
CA ASP A 73 18.23 1.75 -2.71
C ASP A 73 18.59 0.37 -3.28
N ARG A 74 18.52 0.24 -4.60
CA ARG A 74 18.90 -1.00 -5.31
C ARG A 74 20.40 -1.26 -5.23
N ALA A 75 21.21 -0.20 -5.32
CA ALA A 75 22.66 -0.30 -5.16
C ALA A 75 23.04 -0.67 -3.71
N LEU A 76 22.34 -0.13 -2.72
CA LEU A 76 22.53 -0.46 -1.30
C LEU A 76 22.17 -1.92 -0.99
N LEU A 77 21.04 -2.43 -1.51
CA LEU A 77 20.64 -3.82 -1.34
C LEU A 77 21.62 -4.82 -1.99
N ILE A 78 22.20 -4.47 -3.14
CA ILE A 78 23.25 -5.28 -3.78
C ILE A 78 24.54 -5.27 -2.95
N ALA A 79 24.88 -4.14 -2.32
CA ALA A 79 26.07 -4.02 -1.48
C ALA A 79 25.95 -4.85 -0.19
N ILE A 80 24.75 -4.91 0.41
CA ILE A 80 24.49 -5.69 1.64
C ILE A 80 24.53 -7.19 1.37
N ASN A 81 23.98 -7.66 0.24
CA ASN A 81 23.96 -9.10 -0.11
C ASN A 81 25.29 -9.65 -0.67
N LYS A 82 26.36 -8.85 -0.70
CA LYS A 82 27.69 -9.26 -1.15
C LYS A 82 28.71 -9.42 0.00
N GLN A 83 28.27 -9.28 1.26
CA GLN A 83 29.04 -9.66 2.45
C GLN A 83 28.67 -11.07 2.89
#